data_AF-A0AAJ5VKH8-F1
#
_entry.id   AF-A0AAJ5VKH8-F1
#
_cell.length_a   1.000
_cell.length_b   1.000
_cell.length_c   1.000
_cell.angle_alpha   90.00
_cell.angle_beta   90.00
_cell.angle_gamma   90.00
#
_symmetry.space_group_name_H-M   'P 1'
#
loop_
_entity.id
_entity.type
_entity.pdbx_description
1 polymer ?
#
loop_
_entity_poly.entity_id
_entity_poly.type
_entity_poly.pdbx_seq_one_letter_code
_entity_poly.pdbx_strand_id
1 'polypeptide(L)'
;MPHLTRRLATLAALSAVTVLAAAGTALADPPGALPENASALEKTYEPAYDYDKDGCYASTAIGPDGTLNGGLKLGGDVNGQCRDASDLDNVNVYARTKCNNDWCAIVYASYFEKDQAALGPGSAGHRHDWEHNVVWVHEDRVAYVSTSQHGGFAVHAADSLPFDGTHAKVVYHKDGISTHCFRAAKNNGGDEPPENHKGTWQRPPVVGWDGYPPGIREKLTAADFGSALLGIRDDTFASHLQKAQPAGLPFDPYA
;
A
#
# COMPACT_ATOMS: atom_id res chain seq x y z
N MET A 1 -26.10 -80.86 -36.66
CA MET A 1 -26.44 -81.14 -35.24
C MET A 1 -25.13 -81.30 -34.46
N PRO A 2 -24.87 -80.61 -33.34
CA PRO A 2 -25.38 -79.32 -32.84
C PRO A 2 -24.28 -78.23 -32.87
N HIS A 3 -24.66 -77.06 -32.37
CA HIS A 3 -24.13 -75.73 -32.64
C HIS A 3 -22.98 -75.29 -31.71
N LEU A 4 -21.96 -74.63 -32.29
CA LEU A 4 -20.93 -73.89 -31.55
C LEU A 4 -21.53 -72.60 -30.98
N THR A 5 -21.49 -72.46 -29.66
CA THR A 5 -21.91 -71.28 -28.90
C THR A 5 -20.90 -70.15 -29.08
N ARG A 6 -21.30 -69.07 -29.77
CA ARG A 6 -20.53 -67.84 -29.88
C ARG A 6 -20.81 -66.98 -28.65
N ARG A 7 -19.92 -67.00 -27.65
CA ARG A 7 -19.97 -66.05 -26.52
C ARG A 7 -19.58 -64.66 -27.03
N LEU A 8 -20.52 -63.72 -27.03
CA LEU A 8 -20.20 -62.30 -27.17
C LEU A 8 -19.55 -61.82 -25.87
N ALA A 9 -18.28 -61.42 -25.96
CA ALA A 9 -17.63 -60.67 -24.89
C ALA A 9 -18.00 -59.18 -25.05
N THR A 10 -18.80 -58.67 -24.12
CA THR A 10 -19.04 -57.24 -23.96
C THR A 10 -17.79 -56.58 -23.37
N LEU A 11 -17.06 -55.81 -24.17
CA LEU A 11 -16.05 -54.89 -23.66
C LEU A 11 -16.74 -53.67 -23.05
N ALA A 12 -16.73 -53.59 -21.72
CA ALA A 12 -17.03 -52.35 -21.01
C ALA A 12 -15.77 -51.47 -21.05
N ALA A 13 -15.79 -50.41 -21.85
CA ALA A 13 -14.75 -49.38 -21.82
C ALA A 13 -15.01 -48.46 -20.61
N LEU A 14 -14.17 -48.56 -19.58
CA LEU A 14 -14.12 -47.55 -18.51
C LEU A 14 -13.36 -46.32 -19.03
N SER A 15 -14.09 -45.25 -19.32
CA SER A 15 -13.51 -43.93 -19.56
C SER A 15 -13.07 -43.34 -18.22
N ALA A 16 -11.78 -43.44 -17.89
CA ALA A 16 -11.20 -42.72 -16.76
C ALA A 16 -11.05 -41.23 -17.14
N VAL A 17 -11.93 -40.39 -16.62
CA VAL A 17 -11.77 -38.93 -16.69
C VAL A 17 -10.73 -38.52 -15.66
N THR A 18 -9.50 -38.28 -16.10
CA THR A 18 -8.48 -37.61 -15.27
C THR A 18 -8.84 -36.14 -15.16
N VAL A 19 -9.41 -35.75 -14.02
CA VAL A 19 -9.48 -34.35 -13.62
C VAL A 19 -8.07 -33.94 -13.20
N LEU A 20 -7.35 -33.22 -14.07
CA LEU A 20 -6.20 -32.46 -13.61
C LEU A 20 -6.74 -31.34 -12.71
N ALA A 21 -6.73 -31.58 -11.41
CA ALA A 21 -6.75 -30.49 -10.46
C ALA A 21 -5.43 -29.74 -10.67
N ALA A 22 -5.47 -28.65 -11.45
CA ALA A 22 -4.44 -27.64 -11.32
C ALA A 22 -4.48 -27.20 -9.86
N ALA A 23 -3.46 -27.56 -9.09
CA ALA A 23 -3.18 -26.88 -7.85
C ALA A 23 -2.82 -25.45 -8.25
N GLY A 24 -3.83 -24.60 -8.45
CA GLY A 24 -3.64 -23.17 -8.43
C GLY A 24 -2.95 -22.90 -7.11
N THR A 25 -1.74 -22.35 -7.16
CA THR A 25 -1.24 -21.58 -6.04
C THR A 25 -2.37 -20.64 -5.69
N ALA A 26 -3.00 -20.84 -4.53
CA ALA A 26 -3.95 -19.87 -4.00
C ALA A 26 -3.12 -18.61 -3.79
N LEU A 27 -3.13 -17.74 -4.79
CA LEU A 27 -2.63 -16.37 -4.68
C LEU A 27 -3.54 -15.76 -3.63
N ALA A 28 -2.95 -15.20 -2.58
CA ALA A 28 -3.73 -14.49 -1.59
C ALA A 28 -4.18 -13.19 -2.28
N ASP A 29 -5.36 -13.20 -2.91
CA ASP A 29 -5.95 -11.97 -3.42
C ASP A 29 -6.08 -10.99 -2.24
N PRO A 30 -5.66 -9.73 -2.39
CA PRO A 30 -5.88 -8.71 -1.37
C PRO A 30 -7.36 -8.66 -0.97
N PRO A 31 -7.67 -8.44 0.33
CA PRO A 31 -9.05 -8.21 0.72
C PRO A 31 -9.60 -6.96 0.02
N GLY A 32 -10.92 -6.90 -0.18
CA GLY A 32 -11.56 -5.74 -0.78
C GLY A 32 -11.37 -4.49 0.07
N ALA A 33 -11.21 -3.33 -0.57
CA ALA A 33 -10.99 -2.05 0.09
C ALA A 33 -12.13 -1.67 1.06
N LEU A 34 -11.74 -1.00 2.14
CA LEU A 34 -12.67 -0.28 3.01
C LEU A 34 -13.25 0.92 2.27
N PRO A 35 -14.51 1.31 2.57
CA PRO A 35 -15.08 2.53 2.03
C PRO A 35 -14.32 3.76 2.54
N GLU A 36 -14.22 4.79 1.71
CA GLU A 36 -13.65 6.08 2.13
C GLU A 36 -14.42 6.63 3.33
N ASN A 37 -13.72 6.90 4.43
CA ASN A 37 -14.28 7.52 5.62
C ASN A 37 -13.17 8.26 6.36
N ALA A 38 -12.91 9.49 5.94
CA ALA A 38 -11.88 10.36 6.51
C ALA A 38 -12.48 11.73 6.81
N SER A 39 -11.83 12.47 7.71
CA SER A 39 -12.20 13.86 8.01
C SER A 39 -12.04 14.76 6.78
N ALA A 40 -12.69 15.93 6.80
CA ALA A 40 -12.53 16.91 5.73
C ALA A 40 -11.06 17.31 5.54
N LEU A 41 -10.33 17.50 6.64
CA LEU A 41 -8.91 17.85 6.62
C LEU A 41 -8.07 16.77 5.92
N GLU A 42 -8.28 15.50 6.28
CA GLU A 42 -7.57 14.36 5.68
C GLU A 42 -7.86 14.23 4.18
N LYS A 43 -9.09 14.51 3.75
CA LYS A 43 -9.44 14.50 2.32
C LYS A 43 -8.87 15.69 1.57
N THR A 44 -8.88 16.87 2.18
CA THR A 44 -8.37 18.09 1.55
C THR A 44 -6.88 17.97 1.24
N TYR A 45 -6.09 17.39 2.14
CA TYR A 45 -4.62 17.37 2.00
C TYR A 45 -4.05 15.98 1.68
N GLU A 46 -4.88 15.04 1.24
CA GLU A 46 -4.42 13.72 0.79
C GLU A 46 -3.35 13.89 -0.30
N PRO A 47 -2.20 13.21 -0.22
CA PRO A 47 -1.24 13.24 -1.32
C PRO A 47 -1.83 12.70 -2.62
N ALA A 48 -1.34 13.21 -3.74
CA ALA A 48 -1.56 12.64 -5.06
C ALA A 48 -0.43 11.64 -5.33
N TYR A 49 -0.77 10.37 -5.51
CA TYR A 49 0.19 9.27 -5.59
C TYR A 49 0.51 8.88 -7.04
N ASP A 50 1.77 8.58 -7.29
CA ASP A 50 2.20 7.73 -8.39
C ASP A 50 3.09 6.59 -7.86
N TYR A 51 3.29 5.58 -8.69
CA TYR A 51 4.09 4.41 -8.38
C TYR A 51 5.00 4.14 -9.58
N ASP A 52 6.32 4.23 -9.39
CA ASP A 52 7.28 3.87 -10.42
C ASP A 52 7.15 2.37 -10.76
N LYS A 53 7.64 1.97 -11.94
CA LYS A 53 7.47 0.59 -12.45
C LYS A 53 8.19 -0.48 -11.63
N ASP A 54 9.01 -0.08 -10.69
CA ASP A 54 9.94 -0.95 -9.98
C ASP A 54 9.42 -1.48 -8.64
N GLY A 55 8.17 -1.21 -8.27
CA GLY A 55 7.53 -1.75 -7.07
C GLY A 55 6.07 -2.15 -7.24
N CYS A 56 5.50 -2.69 -6.16
CA CYS A 56 4.06 -2.95 -6.05
C CYS A 56 3.25 -1.65 -6.10
N TYR A 57 1.97 -1.76 -6.44
CA TYR A 57 1.00 -0.74 -6.05
C TYR A 57 0.68 -0.86 -4.56
N ALA A 58 0.23 0.25 -3.96
CA ALA A 58 -0.39 0.17 -2.65
C ALA A 58 -1.62 -0.75 -2.73
N SER A 59 -1.95 -1.39 -1.62
CA SER A 59 -3.00 -2.39 -1.53
C SER A 59 -3.82 -2.20 -0.26
N THR A 60 -4.94 -2.89 -0.16
CA THR A 60 -5.76 -2.94 1.06
C THR A 60 -5.09 -3.82 2.10
N ALA A 61 -4.78 -3.28 3.29
CA ALA A 61 -4.18 -4.04 4.40
C ALA A 61 -5.19 -4.90 5.19
N ILE A 62 -6.46 -4.50 5.17
CA ILE A 62 -7.55 -5.19 5.88
C ILE A 62 -8.89 -4.95 5.17
N GLY A 63 -9.70 -6.00 5.05
CA GLY A 63 -11.04 -5.92 4.45
C GLY A 63 -12.14 -5.50 5.43
N PRO A 64 -13.35 -5.19 4.92
CA PRO A 64 -14.53 -4.86 5.74
C PRO A 64 -14.95 -5.94 6.74
N ASP A 65 -14.59 -7.20 6.49
CA ASP A 65 -14.83 -8.34 7.38
C ASP A 65 -13.70 -8.53 8.44
N GLY A 66 -12.64 -7.75 8.32
CA GLY A 66 -11.44 -7.83 9.14
C GLY A 66 -10.44 -8.88 8.68
N THR A 67 -10.56 -9.41 7.46
CA THR A 67 -9.54 -10.25 6.84
C THR A 67 -8.30 -9.39 6.57
N LEU A 68 -7.18 -9.75 7.20
CA LEU A 68 -5.90 -9.09 6.98
C LEU A 68 -5.29 -9.53 5.64
N ASN A 69 -4.61 -8.60 4.98
CA ASN A 69 -3.84 -8.92 3.79
C ASN A 69 -2.63 -9.78 4.18
N GLY A 70 -2.54 -10.97 3.58
CA GLY A 70 -1.46 -11.93 3.86
C GLY A 70 -0.10 -11.53 3.28
N GLY A 71 -0.05 -10.49 2.46
CA GLY A 71 1.12 -10.04 1.71
C GLY A 71 1.63 -11.09 0.72
N LEU A 72 2.76 -10.79 0.09
CA LEU A 72 3.41 -11.67 -0.87
C LEU A 72 4.74 -12.21 -0.35
N LYS A 73 5.08 -13.44 -0.77
CA LYS A 73 6.43 -13.96 -0.54
C LYS A 73 7.39 -13.15 -1.40
N LEU A 74 8.62 -12.97 -0.91
CA LEU A 74 9.73 -12.58 -1.77
C LEU A 74 9.99 -13.67 -2.82
N GLY A 75 10.46 -13.26 -3.98
CA GLY A 75 10.72 -14.08 -5.15
C GLY A 75 10.20 -13.45 -6.44
N GLY A 76 10.62 -14.01 -7.57
CA GLY A 76 10.24 -13.52 -8.88
C GLY A 76 10.65 -12.07 -9.11
N ASP A 77 9.80 -11.34 -9.83
CA ASP A 77 10.02 -9.92 -10.12
C ASP A 77 9.69 -9.05 -8.90
N VAL A 78 10.39 -7.91 -8.78
CA VAL A 78 10.22 -6.97 -7.65
C VAL A 78 8.78 -6.49 -7.52
N ASN A 79 8.14 -6.22 -8.66
CA ASN A 79 6.73 -5.82 -8.78
C ASN A 79 5.79 -6.98 -9.16
N GLY A 80 6.31 -8.22 -9.18
CA GLY A 80 5.57 -9.38 -9.66
C GLY A 80 4.41 -9.73 -8.72
N GLN A 81 3.23 -9.94 -9.31
CA GLN A 81 1.97 -10.31 -8.65
C GLN A 81 1.34 -9.22 -7.76
N CYS A 82 1.79 -7.96 -7.86
CA CYS A 82 1.27 -6.84 -7.06
C CYS A 82 1.23 -5.51 -7.83
N ARG A 83 1.26 -5.57 -9.17
CA ARG A 83 1.28 -4.38 -10.03
C ARG A 83 0.38 -4.55 -11.25
N ASP A 84 -0.53 -5.50 -11.26
CA ASP A 84 -1.50 -5.60 -12.35
C ASP A 84 -2.40 -4.36 -12.35
N ALA A 85 -2.97 -4.01 -13.52
CA ALA A 85 -3.81 -2.82 -13.63
C ALA A 85 -5.00 -2.85 -12.66
N SER A 86 -5.53 -4.05 -12.36
CA SER A 86 -6.59 -4.28 -11.38
C SER A 86 -6.18 -3.99 -9.94
N ASP A 87 -4.89 -4.09 -9.61
CA ASP A 87 -4.42 -3.85 -8.24
C ASP A 87 -4.57 -2.35 -7.88
N LEU A 88 -4.47 -1.45 -8.87
CA LEU A 88 -4.76 -0.01 -8.69
C LEU A 88 -6.23 0.31 -8.39
N ASP A 89 -7.14 -0.65 -8.54
CA ASP A 89 -8.55 -0.47 -8.21
C ASP A 89 -8.87 -0.88 -6.77
N ASN A 90 -7.96 -1.59 -6.09
CA ASN A 90 -8.17 -2.11 -4.74
C ASN A 90 -7.13 -1.58 -3.75
N VAL A 91 -7.25 -0.28 -3.46
CA VAL A 91 -6.27 0.45 -2.65
C VAL A 91 -6.98 1.23 -1.54
N ASN A 92 -6.40 1.22 -0.34
CA ASN A 92 -6.73 2.17 0.71
C ASN A 92 -5.48 2.98 1.11
N VAL A 93 -5.72 4.22 1.52
CA VAL A 93 -4.77 5.02 2.31
C VAL A 93 -5.35 5.16 3.72
N TYR A 94 -4.52 4.96 4.74
CA TYR A 94 -4.96 5.03 6.13
C TYR A 94 -4.41 6.31 6.77
N ALA A 95 -5.26 7.11 7.41
CA ALA A 95 -4.86 8.41 7.92
C ALA A 95 -5.01 8.53 9.44
N ARG A 96 -4.12 9.31 10.06
CA ARG A 96 -4.30 9.80 11.43
C ARG A 96 -3.75 11.21 11.56
N THR A 97 -4.55 12.07 12.18
CA THR A 97 -4.25 13.49 12.34
C THR A 97 -3.94 13.83 13.80
N LYS A 98 -2.97 14.72 14.02
CA LYS A 98 -2.76 15.41 15.31
C LYS A 98 -2.60 16.90 15.07
N CYS A 99 -3.28 17.72 15.86
CA CYS A 99 -3.14 19.17 15.81
C CYS A 99 -2.76 19.73 17.18
N ASN A 100 -1.80 20.64 17.21
CA ASN A 100 -1.44 21.46 18.37
C ASN A 100 -0.63 22.68 17.91
N ASN A 101 -0.61 23.73 18.73
CA ASN A 101 0.16 24.96 18.48
C ASN A 101 -0.08 25.56 17.09
N ASP A 102 -1.34 25.57 16.64
CA ASP A 102 -1.78 26.07 15.32
C ASP A 102 -1.26 25.29 14.10
N TRP A 103 -0.67 24.12 14.34
CA TRP A 103 -0.25 23.15 13.32
C TRP A 103 -1.09 21.89 13.35
N CYS A 104 -1.32 21.31 12.18
CA CYS A 104 -1.86 19.96 12.03
C CYS A 104 -0.87 19.11 11.24
N ALA A 105 -0.55 17.93 11.78
CA ALA A 105 0.20 16.89 11.09
C ALA A 105 -0.74 15.75 10.72
N ILE A 106 -0.84 15.44 9.43
CA ILE A 106 -1.67 14.36 8.90
C ILE A 106 -0.74 13.27 8.38
N VAL A 107 -0.74 12.11 9.02
CA VAL A 107 0.04 10.95 8.57
C VAL A 107 -0.85 10.09 7.68
N TYR A 108 -0.45 9.92 6.42
CA TYR A 108 -1.06 9.00 5.47
C TYR A 108 -0.15 7.77 5.33
N ALA A 109 -0.69 6.59 5.61
CA ALA A 109 0.00 5.31 5.54
C ALA A 109 -0.53 4.49 4.35
N SER A 110 0.39 3.98 3.54
CA SER A 110 0.12 3.10 2.40
C SER A 110 0.74 1.73 2.68
N TYR A 111 -0.04 0.68 2.48
CA TYR A 111 0.42 -0.71 2.64
C TYR A 111 0.79 -1.30 1.28
N PHE A 112 1.89 -2.05 1.23
CA PHE A 112 2.28 -2.83 0.07
C PHE A 112 2.48 -4.29 0.47
N GLU A 113 2.21 -5.22 -0.44
CA GLU A 113 2.20 -6.65 -0.09
C GLU A 113 3.60 -7.23 0.13
N LYS A 114 4.62 -6.62 -0.47
CA LYS A 114 6.04 -6.94 -0.28
C LYS A 114 6.90 -5.74 -0.65
N ASP A 115 8.10 -5.72 -0.09
CA ASP A 115 9.19 -4.83 -0.48
C ASP A 115 10.42 -5.70 -0.78
N GLN A 116 10.92 -5.61 -2.02
CA GLN A 116 11.96 -6.49 -2.53
C GLN A 116 13.07 -5.69 -3.24
N ALA A 117 14.31 -5.87 -2.82
CA ALA A 117 15.42 -5.10 -3.36
C ALA A 117 15.97 -5.64 -4.70
N ALA A 118 15.75 -6.91 -5.04
CA ALA A 118 16.33 -7.55 -6.23
C ALA A 118 15.44 -8.66 -6.81
N LEU A 119 15.74 -9.12 -8.03
CA LEU A 119 15.00 -10.22 -8.69
C LEU A 119 15.35 -11.58 -8.08
N GLY A 120 14.40 -12.52 -8.14
CA GLY A 120 14.65 -13.94 -7.94
C GLY A 120 14.55 -14.44 -6.49
N PRO A 121 14.73 -15.76 -6.28
CA PRO A 121 14.62 -16.37 -4.97
C PRO A 121 15.78 -15.93 -4.06
N GLY A 122 15.46 -15.60 -2.80
CA GLY A 122 16.46 -15.16 -1.82
C GLY A 122 16.85 -13.68 -1.91
N SER A 123 16.06 -12.85 -2.60
CA SER A 123 16.22 -11.40 -2.56
C SER A 123 16.15 -10.87 -1.13
N ALA A 124 16.95 -9.85 -0.82
CA ALA A 124 16.76 -9.01 0.35
C ALA A 124 15.42 -8.24 0.26
N GLY A 125 14.81 -7.97 1.41
CA GLY A 125 13.49 -7.35 1.53
C GLY A 125 12.63 -8.03 2.58
N HIS A 126 11.33 -7.77 2.57
CA HIS A 126 10.36 -8.40 3.44
C HIS A 126 8.97 -8.52 2.82
N ARG A 127 8.21 -9.50 3.31
CA ARG A 127 6.75 -9.54 3.14
C ARG A 127 6.17 -8.36 3.92
N HIS A 128 5.13 -7.74 3.37
CA HIS A 128 4.51 -6.52 3.86
C HIS A 128 5.43 -5.32 3.75
N ASP A 129 4.85 -4.16 3.52
CA ASP A 129 5.52 -2.88 3.66
C ASP A 129 4.52 -1.81 4.07
N TRP A 130 5.00 -0.82 4.80
CA TRP A 130 4.24 0.32 5.27
C TRP A 130 5.05 1.59 5.06
N GLU A 131 4.64 2.38 4.07
CA GLU A 131 5.24 3.68 3.80
C GLU A 131 4.29 4.82 4.14
N HIS A 132 4.84 5.99 4.43
CA HIS A 132 4.13 7.09 5.05
C HIS A 132 4.47 8.43 4.41
N ASN A 133 3.46 9.26 4.27
CA ASN A 133 3.60 10.68 3.95
C ASN A 133 2.99 11.50 5.10
N VAL A 134 3.74 12.46 5.62
CA VAL A 134 3.23 13.37 6.67
C VAL A 134 3.05 14.75 6.07
N VAL A 135 1.81 15.24 6.03
CA VAL A 135 1.48 16.58 5.55
C VAL A 135 1.35 17.51 6.75
N TRP A 136 2.17 18.56 6.77
CA TRP A 136 2.21 19.58 7.82
C TRP A 136 1.46 20.81 7.35
N VAL A 137 0.33 21.08 8.00
CA VAL A 137 -0.61 22.15 7.67
C VAL A 137 -0.57 23.23 8.74
N HIS A 138 -0.55 24.49 8.30
CA HIS A 138 -0.64 25.68 9.14
C HIS A 138 -1.49 26.72 8.41
N GLU A 139 -2.42 27.39 9.09
CA GLU A 139 -3.32 28.38 8.47
C GLU A 139 -4.00 27.85 7.17
N ASP A 140 -4.53 26.63 7.21
CA ASP A 140 -5.22 25.99 6.08
C ASP A 140 -4.38 25.88 4.79
N ARG A 141 -3.06 25.80 4.92
CA ARG A 141 -2.15 25.50 3.80
C ARG A 141 -1.09 24.48 4.18
N VAL A 142 -0.69 23.67 3.20
CA VAL A 142 0.47 22.78 3.33
C VAL A 142 1.73 23.64 3.40
N ALA A 143 2.52 23.47 4.46
CA ALA A 143 3.83 24.12 4.58
C ALA A 143 4.98 23.14 4.31
N TYR A 144 4.82 21.89 4.73
CA TYR A 144 5.80 20.83 4.51
C TYR A 144 5.12 19.49 4.21
N VAL A 145 5.83 18.64 3.49
CA VAL A 145 5.50 17.22 3.36
C VAL A 145 6.75 16.41 3.68
N SER A 146 6.60 15.38 4.52
CA SER A 146 7.67 14.46 4.84
C SER A 146 7.38 13.10 4.23
N THR A 147 8.27 12.58 3.39
CA THR A 147 8.15 11.26 2.77
C THR A 147 9.03 10.25 3.51
N SER A 148 8.50 9.09 3.88
CA SER A 148 9.28 8.05 4.56
C SER A 148 10.38 7.50 3.66
N GLN A 149 11.54 7.24 4.27
CA GLN A 149 12.71 6.68 3.60
C GLN A 149 13.53 5.84 4.57
N HIS A 150 13.51 4.50 4.40
CA HIS A 150 14.33 3.53 5.13
C HIS A 150 14.30 3.71 6.65
N GLY A 151 13.12 3.96 7.22
CA GLY A 151 12.90 4.17 8.66
C GLY A 151 13.09 5.61 9.17
N GLY A 152 13.51 6.52 8.30
CA GLY A 152 13.54 7.97 8.50
C GLY A 152 12.56 8.71 7.58
N PHE A 153 12.76 10.02 7.42
CA PHE A 153 11.96 10.88 6.56
C PHE A 153 12.81 11.89 5.82
N ALA A 154 12.48 12.12 4.54
CA ALA A 154 12.91 13.30 3.81
C ALA A 154 11.84 14.39 3.98
N VAL A 155 12.25 15.59 4.40
CA VAL A 155 11.36 16.73 4.60
C VAL A 155 11.45 17.67 3.40
N HIS A 156 10.32 17.98 2.81
CA HIS A 156 10.18 18.84 1.64
C HIS A 156 9.36 20.07 2.01
N ALA A 157 9.87 21.27 1.69
CA ALA A 157 9.06 22.48 1.78
C ALA A 157 8.02 22.48 0.67
N ALA A 158 6.84 23.05 0.91
CA ALA A 158 5.74 23.04 -0.06
C ALA A 158 6.13 23.68 -1.41
N ASP A 159 7.00 24.69 -1.42
CA ASP A 159 7.47 25.33 -2.66
C ASP A 159 8.41 24.46 -3.51
N SER A 160 8.93 23.37 -2.95
CA SER A 160 9.78 22.39 -3.64
C SER A 160 8.99 21.23 -4.30
N LEU A 161 7.69 21.17 -4.06
CA LEU A 161 6.82 20.07 -4.51
C LEU A 161 5.84 20.54 -5.60
N PRO A 162 5.55 19.70 -6.59
CA PRO A 162 4.40 19.91 -7.44
C PRO A 162 3.11 19.46 -6.71
N PHE A 163 1.99 20.11 -7.04
CA PHE A 163 0.68 19.86 -6.44
C PHE A 163 -0.39 19.66 -7.52
N ASP A 164 -1.44 18.92 -7.18
CA ASP A 164 -2.75 18.98 -7.82
C ASP A 164 -3.73 19.63 -6.82
N GLY A 165 -4.01 20.92 -6.97
CA GLY A 165 -4.75 21.68 -5.96
C GLY A 165 -4.03 21.68 -4.61
N THR A 166 -4.63 21.07 -3.59
CA THR A 166 -4.06 20.91 -2.24
C THR A 166 -3.32 19.58 -2.03
N HIS A 167 -3.26 18.74 -3.06
CA HIS A 167 -2.69 17.39 -3.01
C HIS A 167 -1.22 17.42 -3.45
N ALA A 168 -0.30 17.26 -2.50
CA ALA A 168 1.13 17.17 -2.80
C ALA A 168 1.42 15.88 -3.58
N LYS A 169 2.22 15.98 -4.64
CA LYS A 169 2.54 14.83 -5.49
C LYS A 169 3.74 14.06 -4.97
N VAL A 170 3.53 12.77 -4.69
CA VAL A 170 4.52 11.86 -4.12
C VAL A 170 4.56 10.56 -4.93
N VAL A 171 5.75 9.95 -5.00
CA VAL A 171 5.99 8.75 -5.80
C VAL A 171 6.57 7.65 -4.93
N TYR A 172 5.95 6.47 -4.94
CA TYR A 172 6.54 5.26 -4.39
C TYR A 172 7.47 4.66 -5.43
N HIS A 173 8.73 4.39 -5.05
CA HIS A 173 9.75 3.92 -5.97
C HIS A 173 10.79 3.04 -5.27
N LYS A 174 11.57 2.32 -6.06
CA LYS A 174 12.77 1.65 -5.57
C LYS A 174 13.95 2.61 -5.43
N ASP A 175 14.61 2.64 -4.27
CA ASP A 175 15.73 3.55 -4.02
C ASP A 175 17.08 2.95 -4.44
N GLY A 176 17.37 3.04 -5.73
CA GLY A 176 18.61 2.52 -6.30
C GLY A 176 18.77 1.01 -6.07
N ILE A 177 19.81 0.60 -5.34
CA ILE A 177 20.04 -0.81 -4.98
C ILE A 177 19.31 -1.24 -3.70
N SER A 178 18.71 -0.31 -2.96
CA SER A 178 17.99 -0.56 -1.71
C SER A 178 16.55 -1.05 -1.97
N THR A 179 15.79 -1.13 -0.88
CA THR A 179 14.34 -1.28 -0.80
C THR A 179 13.59 -0.05 -1.30
N HIS A 180 12.26 -0.09 -1.24
CA HIS A 180 11.41 1.02 -1.68
C HIS A 180 11.32 2.14 -0.64
N CYS A 181 10.85 3.30 -1.10
CA CYS A 181 10.46 4.43 -0.26
C CYS A 181 9.56 5.41 -1.04
N PHE A 182 9.02 6.41 -0.34
CA PHE A 182 8.41 7.57 -1.00
C PHE A 182 9.45 8.65 -1.29
N ARG A 183 9.25 9.34 -2.41
CA ARG A 183 9.92 10.60 -2.77
C ARG A 183 8.93 11.67 -3.17
N ALA A 184 9.39 12.92 -3.12
CA ALA A 184 8.78 14.01 -3.86
C ALA A 184 8.73 13.69 -5.37
N ALA A 185 7.61 14.01 -6.02
CA ALA A 185 7.56 14.03 -7.48
C ALA A 185 8.54 15.08 -8.03
N LYS A 186 9.19 14.77 -9.15
CA LYS A 186 10.15 15.69 -9.76
C LYS A 186 9.41 16.89 -10.34
N ASN A 187 9.99 18.08 -10.19
CA ASN A 187 9.49 19.34 -10.77
C ASN A 187 10.49 19.99 -11.76
N ASN A 188 11.49 19.24 -12.22
CA ASN A 188 12.58 19.73 -13.07
C ASN A 188 12.14 19.82 -14.54
N GLY A 189 11.28 20.78 -14.85
CA GLY A 189 10.79 21.04 -16.22
C GLY A 189 9.29 20.85 -16.41
N GLY A 190 8.53 20.66 -15.33
CA GLY A 190 7.10 20.43 -15.34
C GLY A 190 6.70 19.30 -14.39
N ASP A 191 5.44 18.90 -14.47
CA ASP A 191 4.89 17.76 -13.73
C ASP A 191 5.44 16.44 -14.28
N GLU A 192 6.11 15.64 -13.45
CA GLU A 192 6.54 14.28 -13.82
C GLU A 192 5.30 13.45 -14.24
N PRO A 193 5.32 12.80 -15.43
CA PRO A 193 4.16 12.03 -15.87
C PRO A 193 4.04 10.74 -15.04
N PRO A 194 2.83 10.38 -14.57
CA PRO A 194 2.64 9.16 -13.80
C PRO A 194 3.00 7.88 -14.58
N GLU A 195 3.71 6.96 -13.92
CA GLU A 195 4.16 5.67 -14.49
C GLU A 195 3.23 4.48 -14.17
N ASN A 196 2.20 4.70 -13.36
CA ASN A 196 1.17 3.70 -13.08
C ASN A 196 0.29 3.37 -14.30
N HIS A 197 -0.40 2.23 -14.26
CA HIS A 197 -1.22 1.69 -15.35
C HIS A 197 -2.38 2.61 -15.80
N LYS A 198 -2.83 3.54 -14.96
CA LYS A 198 -3.89 4.50 -15.29
C LYS A 198 -3.34 5.77 -15.97
N GLY A 199 -2.04 6.01 -15.93
CA GLY A 199 -1.40 7.19 -16.52
C GLY A 199 -1.85 8.52 -15.91
N THR A 200 -2.38 8.49 -14.70
CA THR A 200 -2.87 9.66 -13.95
C THR A 200 -2.40 9.62 -12.50
N TRP A 201 -2.37 10.77 -11.84
CA TRP A 201 -2.16 10.82 -10.39
C TRP A 201 -3.34 10.16 -9.67
N GLN A 202 -3.05 9.28 -8.71
CA GLN A 202 -4.05 8.52 -7.97
C GLN A 202 -4.38 9.17 -6.63
N ARG A 203 -5.64 9.11 -6.24
CA ARG A 203 -6.13 9.48 -4.89
C ARG A 203 -7.03 8.36 -4.37
N PRO A 204 -6.46 7.32 -3.75
CA PRO A 204 -7.21 6.19 -3.24
C PRO A 204 -8.16 6.57 -2.10
N PRO A 205 -9.25 5.81 -1.86
CA PRO A 205 -10.11 5.98 -0.70
C PRO A 205 -9.32 6.07 0.63
N VAL A 206 -9.45 7.21 1.32
CA VAL A 206 -8.82 7.44 2.63
C VAL A 206 -9.72 6.93 3.76
N VAL A 207 -9.13 6.15 4.67
CA VAL A 207 -9.75 5.72 5.94
C VAL A 207 -9.06 6.47 7.08
N GLY A 208 -9.73 7.48 7.62
CA GLY A 208 -9.26 8.24 8.76
C GLY A 208 -9.32 7.43 10.05
N TRP A 209 -8.55 7.85 11.06
CA TRP A 209 -8.35 7.10 12.30
C TRP A 209 -9.65 6.74 13.03
N ASP A 210 -10.65 7.62 12.95
CA ASP A 210 -11.96 7.43 13.57
C ASP A 210 -13.04 6.98 12.56
N GLY A 211 -12.63 6.71 11.30
CA GLY A 211 -13.52 6.32 10.21
C GLY A 211 -13.61 4.81 9.96
N TYR A 212 -12.86 3.99 10.69
CA TYR A 212 -12.92 2.54 10.54
C TYR A 212 -14.28 1.98 10.96
N PRO A 213 -14.78 0.91 10.29
CA PRO A 213 -15.90 0.15 10.81
C PRO A 213 -15.59 -0.45 12.19
N PRO A 214 -16.60 -0.74 13.02
CA PRO A 214 -16.40 -1.27 14.37
C PRO A 214 -15.49 -2.51 14.40
N GLY A 215 -14.44 -2.48 15.22
CA GLY A 215 -13.51 -3.59 15.42
C GLY A 215 -12.42 -3.73 14.33
N ILE A 216 -12.50 -3.00 13.22
CA ILE A 216 -11.54 -3.11 12.11
C ILE A 216 -10.23 -2.41 12.46
N ARG A 217 -10.30 -1.22 13.08
CA ARG A 217 -9.10 -0.50 13.53
C ARG A 217 -8.30 -1.32 14.53
N GLU A 218 -8.99 -1.92 15.50
CA GLU A 218 -8.37 -2.73 16.55
C GLU A 218 -7.69 -3.97 15.96
N LYS A 219 -8.32 -4.63 14.98
CA LYS A 219 -7.71 -5.76 14.27
C LYS A 219 -6.48 -5.34 13.46
N LEU A 220 -6.57 -4.25 12.70
CA LEU A 220 -5.46 -3.76 11.88
C LEU A 220 -4.25 -3.38 12.75
N THR A 221 -4.50 -2.62 13.82
CA THR A 221 -3.44 -2.09 14.68
C THR A 221 -2.81 -3.15 15.58
N ALA A 222 -3.52 -4.24 15.87
CA ALA A 222 -2.99 -5.41 16.58
C ALA A 222 -2.27 -6.42 15.68
N ALA A 223 -2.36 -6.28 14.36
CA ALA A 223 -1.75 -7.22 13.42
C ALA A 223 -0.21 -7.14 13.43
N ASP A 224 0.42 -8.30 13.19
CA ASP A 224 1.85 -8.42 13.00
C ASP A 224 2.17 -8.41 11.49
N PHE A 225 2.74 -7.31 11.01
CA PHE A 225 3.23 -7.15 9.63
C PHE A 225 4.73 -7.43 9.52
N GLY A 226 5.31 -8.14 10.50
CA GLY A 226 6.71 -8.53 10.51
C GLY A 226 7.64 -7.33 10.63
N SER A 227 8.41 -7.05 9.57
CA SER A 227 9.37 -5.93 9.55
C SER A 227 8.73 -4.58 9.25
N ALA A 228 7.53 -4.58 8.67
CA ALA A 228 6.82 -3.36 8.29
C ALA A 228 6.12 -2.73 9.50
N LEU A 229 6.33 -1.44 9.71
CA LEU A 229 5.82 -0.70 10.86
C LEU A 229 4.69 0.26 10.45
N LEU A 230 3.47 0.01 10.92
CA LEU A 230 2.37 0.97 10.77
C LEU A 230 2.54 2.16 11.72
N GLY A 231 2.94 3.30 11.18
CA GLY A 231 3.32 4.51 11.94
C GLY A 231 2.17 5.19 12.68
N ILE A 232 0.91 4.94 12.30
CA ILE A 232 -0.27 5.59 12.90
C ILE A 232 -0.82 4.90 14.16
N ARG A 233 -0.22 3.79 14.62
CA ARG A 233 -0.64 3.11 15.86
C ARG A 233 -0.39 3.97 17.10
N ASP A 234 -1.16 3.74 18.15
CA ASP A 234 -1.04 4.50 19.41
C ASP A 234 0.37 4.50 19.99
N ASP A 235 1.08 3.37 19.91
CA ASP A 235 2.43 3.20 20.46
C ASP A 235 3.54 3.75 19.56
N THR A 236 3.26 3.99 18.28
CA THR A 236 4.26 4.47 17.30
C THR A 236 4.05 5.92 16.90
N PHE A 237 2.81 6.42 16.93
CA PHE A 237 2.38 7.66 16.28
C PHE A 237 3.20 8.89 16.68
N ALA A 238 3.41 9.11 17.97
CA ALA A 238 4.18 10.24 18.45
C ALA A 238 5.66 10.18 18.00
N SER A 239 6.29 9.00 18.09
CA SER A 239 7.68 8.82 17.64
C SER A 239 7.82 8.95 16.12
N HIS A 240 6.78 8.54 15.38
CA HIS A 240 6.73 8.63 13.93
C HIS A 240 6.62 10.10 13.48
N LEU A 241 5.73 10.87 14.12
CA LEU A 241 5.62 12.31 13.92
C LEU A 241 6.92 13.05 14.26
N GLN A 242 7.59 12.70 15.37
CA GLN A 242 8.87 13.29 15.75
C GLN A 242 9.94 13.10 14.67
N LYS A 243 10.03 11.90 14.07
CA LYS A 243 10.98 11.62 12.98
C LYS A 243 10.68 12.41 11.71
N ALA A 244 9.39 12.63 11.44
CA ALA A 244 8.93 13.34 10.24
C ALA A 244 8.93 14.87 10.39
N GLN A 245 9.08 15.40 11.60
CA GLN A 245 8.88 16.81 11.89
C GLN A 245 9.95 17.72 11.25
N PRO A 246 9.56 18.74 10.48
CA PRO A 246 10.46 19.79 10.04
C PRO A 246 11.17 20.46 11.22
N ALA A 247 12.46 20.71 11.07
CA ALA A 247 13.26 21.32 12.13
C ALA A 247 12.72 22.71 12.54
N GLY A 248 12.57 22.94 13.84
CA GLY A 248 12.11 24.23 14.39
C GLY A 248 10.61 24.48 14.30
N LEU A 249 9.82 23.54 13.76
CA LEU A 249 8.37 23.66 13.73
C LEU A 249 7.81 23.54 15.17
N PRO A 250 7.01 24.50 15.66
CA PRO A 250 6.52 24.52 17.03
C PRO A 250 5.37 23.52 17.26
N PHE A 251 5.57 22.25 16.94
CA PHE A 251 4.61 21.16 17.13
C PHE A 251 5.15 20.18 18.15
N ASP A 252 4.26 19.65 18.99
CA ASP A 252 4.59 18.62 19.97
C ASP A 252 3.96 17.27 19.56
N PRO A 253 4.77 16.30 19.10
CA PRO A 253 4.30 14.96 18.79
C PRO A 253 3.69 14.20 19.97
N TYR A 254 4.04 14.58 21.22
CA TYR A 254 3.69 13.90 22.46
C TYR A 254 2.67 14.64 23.33
N ALA A 255 2.11 15.75 22.84
CA ALA A 255 1.07 16.53 23.54
C ALA A 255 -0.18 15.73 23.91
#